data_AF-A0A931DBD4-F1
#
_entry.id   AF-A0A931DBD4-F1
#
_cell.length_a   1.000
_cell.length_b   1.000
_cell.length_c   1.000
_cell.angle_alpha   90.00
_cell.angle_beta   90.00
_cell.angle_gamma   90.00
#
_symmetry.space_group_name_H-M   'P 1'
#
loop_
_entity.id
_entity.type
_entity.pdbx_description
1 polymer ?
#
loop_
_entity_poly.entity_id
_entity_poly.type
_entity_poly.pdbx_seq_one_letter_code
_entity_poly.pdbx_strand_id
1 'polypeptide(L)'
;MTTSLPRPENNSPERPDAAELVEPPFTGSARPWLIAGLLPVGLLAVAMVVAYPVLPDPLPTHFNAAGEPDAWAPKSPWPLAGYFAVVAAVTGLLVGLGFANPRTVRVNGVRDPQGLDAQEADAYYAVKGRFLRLTCCLCLCWTNWLLCLLPALLIATRSPWALVTLVLLIPLLVGAFRTTGHLNEWIRRRFPMRASP
;
A
#
# COMPACT_ATOMS: atom_id res chain seq x y z
N MET A 1 -39.56 -30.26 51.67
CA MET A 1 -39.89 -30.23 50.23
C MET A 1 -39.29 -28.97 49.65
N THR A 2 -38.07 -29.06 49.15
CA THR A 2 -37.35 -27.97 48.48
C THR A 2 -37.67 -28.03 47.00
N THR A 3 -38.53 -27.12 46.55
CA THR A 3 -38.88 -26.94 45.14
C THR A 3 -37.65 -26.40 44.41
N SER A 4 -36.94 -27.28 43.71
CA SER A 4 -35.85 -26.90 42.81
C SER A 4 -36.43 -26.08 41.66
N LEU A 5 -36.07 -24.81 41.58
CA LEU A 5 -36.43 -23.98 40.43
C LEU A 5 -35.79 -24.58 39.16
N PRO A 6 -36.54 -24.66 38.04
CA PRO A 6 -35.99 -25.13 36.78
C PRO A 6 -34.82 -24.24 36.35
N ARG A 7 -33.70 -24.89 36.02
CA ARG A 7 -32.50 -24.24 35.51
C ARG A 7 -32.91 -23.48 34.23
N PRO A 8 -32.61 -22.17 34.10
CA PRO A 8 -32.92 -21.45 32.87
C PRO A 8 -32.23 -22.19 31.72
N GLU A 9 -33.03 -22.65 30.74
CA GLU A 9 -32.50 -23.16 29.49
C GLU A 9 -31.58 -22.09 28.93
N ASN A 10 -30.32 -22.47 28.76
CA ASN A 10 -29.31 -21.64 28.14
C ASN A 10 -29.65 -21.52 26.65
N ASN A 11 -30.64 -20.68 26.34
CA ASN A 11 -30.96 -20.20 24.99
C ASN A 11 -29.90 -19.17 24.54
N SER A 12 -28.63 -19.47 24.77
CA SER A 12 -27.58 -18.83 23.99
C SER A 12 -27.87 -19.20 22.55
N PRO A 13 -28.17 -18.23 21.66
CA PRO A 13 -28.45 -18.54 20.27
C PRO A 13 -27.31 -19.42 19.76
N GLU A 14 -27.64 -20.59 19.21
CA GLU A 14 -26.67 -21.47 18.57
C GLU A 14 -25.78 -20.60 17.69
N ARG A 15 -24.49 -20.53 18.05
CA ARG A 15 -23.51 -19.78 17.27
C ARG A 15 -23.65 -20.35 15.86
N PRO A 16 -24.05 -19.55 14.85
CA PRO A 16 -24.37 -20.07 13.52
C PRO A 16 -23.24 -20.99 13.09
N ASP A 17 -23.61 -22.19 12.63
CA ASP A 17 -22.68 -23.24 12.24
C ASP A 17 -21.49 -22.61 11.50
N ALA A 18 -20.28 -23.04 11.84
CA ALA A 18 -19.03 -22.57 11.24
C ALA A 18 -18.98 -22.72 9.69
N ALA A 19 -20.06 -23.21 9.07
CA ALA A 19 -20.27 -23.42 7.66
C ALA A 19 -20.50 -22.14 6.82
N GLU A 20 -20.84 -20.99 7.41
CA GLU A 20 -20.91 -19.72 6.64
C GLU A 20 -19.85 -18.71 7.09
N LEU A 21 -18.61 -19.19 7.26
CA LEU A 21 -17.44 -18.35 7.44
C LEU A 21 -17.22 -17.52 6.16
N VAL A 22 -17.79 -16.32 6.12
CA VAL A 22 -17.58 -15.34 5.04
C VAL A 22 -16.09 -15.23 4.76
N GLU A 23 -15.68 -15.73 3.60
CA GLU A 23 -14.27 -15.74 3.22
C GLU A 23 -13.71 -14.31 3.28
N PRO A 24 -12.46 -14.15 3.76
CA PRO A 24 -11.85 -12.85 3.79
C PRO A 24 -11.72 -12.32 2.35
N PRO A 25 -12.07 -11.06 2.07
CA PRO A 25 -12.02 -10.50 0.73
C PRO A 25 -10.61 -10.39 0.13
N PHE A 26 -9.57 -10.70 0.93
CA PHE A 26 -8.17 -10.59 0.54
C PHE A 26 -7.43 -11.91 0.81
N THR A 27 -7.36 -12.75 -0.22
CA THR A 27 -6.58 -13.99 -0.25
C THR A 27 -5.28 -13.86 -1.05
N GLY A 28 -5.15 -12.79 -1.84
CA GLY A 28 -3.98 -12.53 -2.69
C GLY A 28 -2.68 -12.33 -1.90
N SER A 29 -1.56 -12.78 -2.48
CA SER A 29 -0.24 -12.58 -1.89
C SER A 29 0.31 -11.17 -2.20
N ALA A 30 0.92 -10.53 -1.21
CA ALA A 30 1.57 -9.22 -1.38
C ALA A 30 2.97 -9.31 -2.02
N ARG A 31 3.57 -10.51 -2.02
CA ARG A 31 4.91 -10.78 -2.54
C ARG A 31 5.15 -10.34 -4.00
N PRO A 32 4.30 -10.69 -4.98
CA PRO A 32 4.53 -10.26 -6.36
C PRO A 32 4.54 -8.75 -6.51
N TRP A 33 3.67 -8.05 -5.77
CA TRP A 33 3.60 -6.58 -5.77
C TRP A 33 4.82 -5.94 -5.11
N LEU A 34 5.32 -6.53 -4.03
CA LEU A 34 6.58 -6.11 -3.40
C LEU A 34 7.75 -6.26 -4.39
N ILE A 35 7.86 -7.41 -5.06
CA ILE A 35 8.91 -7.65 -6.06
C ILE A 35 8.77 -6.67 -7.23
N ALA A 36 7.57 -6.52 -7.78
CA ALA A 36 7.29 -5.61 -8.90
C ALA A 36 7.57 -4.14 -8.54
N GLY A 37 7.42 -3.75 -7.28
CA GLY A 37 7.75 -2.41 -6.81
C GLY A 37 9.21 -2.17 -6.46
N LEU A 38 9.95 -3.19 -6.05
CA LEU A 38 11.39 -3.07 -5.79
C LEU A 38 12.23 -3.20 -7.07
N LEU A 39 11.75 -3.95 -8.06
CA LEU A 39 12.41 -4.15 -9.35
C LEU A 39 12.83 -2.83 -10.04
N PRO A 40 11.95 -1.83 -10.26
CA PRO A 40 12.35 -0.59 -10.93
C PRO A 40 13.42 0.19 -10.16
N VAL A 41 13.39 0.14 -8.82
CA VAL A 41 14.42 0.80 -7.98
C VAL A 41 15.77 0.13 -8.17
N GLY A 42 15.81 -1.21 -8.16
CA GLY A 42 17.05 -1.97 -8.42
C GLY A 42 17.59 -1.73 -9.83
N LEU A 43 16.72 -1.72 -10.84
CA LEU A 43 17.11 -1.43 -12.22
C LEU A 43 17.64 0.00 -12.38
N LEU A 44 16.99 0.99 -11.75
CA LEU A 44 17.46 2.37 -11.76
C LEU A 44 18.80 2.52 -11.06
N ALA A 45 19.01 1.85 -9.93
CA ALA A 45 20.30 1.82 -9.24
C ALA A 45 21.43 1.30 -10.15
N VAL A 46 21.20 0.17 -10.81
CA VAL A 46 22.16 -0.40 -11.76
C VAL A 46 22.39 0.55 -12.94
N ALA A 47 21.32 1.06 -13.55
CA ALA A 47 21.42 1.97 -14.70
C ALA A 47 22.21 3.24 -14.36
N MET A 48 21.99 3.82 -13.19
CA MET A 48 22.71 5.01 -12.73
C MET A 48 24.19 4.71 -12.47
N VAL A 49 24.52 3.61 -11.79
CA VAL A 49 25.92 3.24 -11.53
C VAL A 49 26.69 2.98 -12.83
N VAL A 50 26.06 2.32 -13.80
CA VAL A 50 26.67 1.99 -15.09
C VAL A 50 26.77 3.22 -16.00
N ALA A 51 25.77 4.10 -16.02
CA ALA A 51 25.73 5.25 -16.91
C ALA A 51 26.48 6.48 -16.36
N TYR A 52 26.58 6.64 -15.04
CA TYR A 52 27.17 7.82 -14.43
C TYR A 52 28.62 8.13 -14.91
N PRO A 53 29.53 7.14 -15.09
CA PRO A 53 30.87 7.38 -15.60
C PRO A 53 30.90 8.03 -16.98
N VAL A 54 29.98 7.64 -17.88
CA VAL A 54 29.94 8.11 -19.28
C VAL A 54 29.19 9.43 -19.46
N LEU A 55 28.54 9.94 -18.41
CA LEU A 55 27.87 11.23 -18.47
C LEU A 55 28.86 12.39 -18.65
N PRO A 56 28.53 13.39 -19.49
CA PRO A 56 29.36 14.55 -19.73
C PRO A 56 29.51 15.42 -18.49
N ASP A 57 30.58 16.21 -18.46
CA ASP A 57 30.83 17.24 -17.46
C ASP A 57 31.08 18.56 -18.21
N PRO A 58 30.23 19.59 -18.05
CA PRO A 58 29.13 19.72 -17.07
C PRO A 58 27.83 19.01 -17.44
N LEU A 59 26.95 18.84 -16.46
CA LEU A 59 25.59 18.33 -16.61
C LEU A 59 24.57 19.48 -16.69
N PRO A 60 23.53 19.36 -17.53
CA PRO A 60 22.45 20.34 -17.56
C PRO A 60 21.62 20.25 -16.28
N THR A 61 21.31 21.41 -15.66
CA THR A 61 20.53 21.50 -14.42
C THR A 61 19.20 22.20 -14.58
N HIS A 62 19.03 22.95 -15.67
CA HIS A 62 17.79 23.62 -16.03
C HIS A 62 17.59 23.55 -17.55
N PHE A 63 16.32 23.55 -17.97
CA PHE A 63 15.92 23.53 -19.36
C PHE A 63 14.91 24.65 -19.58
N ASN A 64 15.07 25.40 -20.68
CA ASN A 64 14.13 26.46 -21.04
C ASN A 64 12.81 25.87 -21.61
N ALA A 65 11.87 26.74 -21.97
CA ALA A 65 10.58 26.32 -22.54
C ALA A 65 10.70 25.62 -23.92
N ALA A 66 11.83 25.76 -24.60
CA ALA A 66 12.12 25.02 -25.84
C ALA A 66 12.72 23.62 -25.58
N GLY A 67 12.98 23.26 -24.32
CA GLY A 67 13.60 22.01 -23.93
C GLY A 67 15.13 22.00 -24.11
N GLU A 68 15.74 23.17 -24.28
CA GLU A 68 17.19 23.30 -24.42
C GLU A 68 17.83 23.58 -23.04
N PRO A 69 19.01 22.99 -22.74
CA PRO A 69 19.75 23.35 -21.55
C PRO A 69 20.18 24.82 -21.55
N ASP A 70 19.76 25.58 -20.56
CA ASP A 70 20.15 26.97 -20.34
C ASP A 70 20.92 27.18 -19.02
N ALA A 71 21.06 26.14 -18.20
CA ALA A 71 21.95 26.11 -17.05
C ALA A 71 22.71 24.78 -16.94
N TRP A 72 23.95 24.87 -16.46
CA TRP A 72 24.91 23.77 -16.37
C TRP A 72 25.62 23.77 -15.01
N ALA A 73 25.93 22.59 -14.48
CA ALA A 73 26.72 22.45 -13.26
C ALA A 73 27.77 21.35 -13.39
N PRO A 74 28.90 21.45 -12.64
CA PRO A 74 29.88 20.38 -12.58
C PRO A 74 29.26 19.05 -12.17
N LYS A 75 29.69 17.97 -12.81
CA LYS A 75 29.25 16.61 -12.49
C LYS A 75 29.52 16.28 -11.02
N SER A 76 28.47 15.90 -10.30
CA SER A 76 28.52 15.62 -8.87
C SER A 76 27.64 14.42 -8.50
N PRO A 77 28.08 13.55 -7.58
CA PRO A 77 27.28 12.42 -7.13
C PRO A 77 26.15 12.83 -6.18
N TRP A 78 26.15 14.07 -5.66
CA TRP A 78 25.21 14.47 -4.61
C TRP A 78 23.75 14.56 -5.03
N PRO A 79 23.39 15.12 -6.21
CA PRO A 79 22.00 15.08 -6.68
C PRO A 79 21.49 13.65 -6.83
N LEU A 80 22.34 12.74 -7.32
CA LEU A 80 22.00 11.32 -7.45
C LEU A 80 21.79 10.67 -6.08
N ALA A 81 22.68 10.91 -5.13
CA ALA A 81 22.55 10.43 -3.76
C ALA A 81 21.27 10.96 -3.08
N GLY A 82 20.96 12.24 -3.27
CA GLY A 82 19.74 12.87 -2.76
C GLY A 82 18.48 12.23 -3.36
N TYR A 83 18.48 11.97 -4.67
CA TYR A 83 17.39 11.26 -5.33
C TYR A 83 17.20 9.84 -4.75
N PHE A 84 18.28 9.07 -4.57
CA PHE A 84 18.19 7.76 -3.91
C PHE A 84 17.70 7.85 -2.48
N ALA A 85 18.12 8.86 -1.72
CA ALA A 85 17.64 9.07 -0.36
C ALA A 85 16.12 9.27 -0.32
N VAL A 86 15.56 10.04 -1.27
CA VAL A 86 14.11 10.23 -1.40
C VAL A 86 13.41 8.92 -1.76
N VAL A 87 13.88 8.20 -2.78
CA VAL A 87 13.29 6.91 -3.18
C VAL A 87 13.35 5.90 -2.04
N ALA A 88 14.47 5.82 -1.33
CA ALA A 88 14.66 4.93 -0.19
C ALA A 88 13.77 5.31 1.00
N ALA A 89 13.62 6.61 1.29
CA ALA A 89 12.75 7.09 2.37
C ALA A 89 11.28 6.74 2.10
N VAL A 90 10.78 6.99 0.88
CA VAL A 90 9.40 6.67 0.50
C VAL A 90 9.18 5.15 0.46
N THR A 91 10.11 4.40 -0.14
CA THR A 91 10.08 2.93 -0.17
C THR A 91 10.06 2.37 1.25
N GLY A 92 10.97 2.83 2.11
CA GLY A 92 11.09 2.40 3.50
C GLY A 92 9.84 2.72 4.32
N LEU A 93 9.24 3.89 4.11
CA LEU A 93 7.97 4.26 4.74
C LEU A 93 6.84 3.29 4.33
N LEU A 94 6.66 3.04 3.04
CA LEU A 94 5.59 2.17 2.54
C LEU A 94 5.78 0.71 2.96
N VAL A 95 7.01 0.20 2.90
CA VAL A 95 7.34 -1.13 3.44
C VAL A 95 7.09 -1.16 4.94
N GLY A 96 7.59 -0.17 5.68
CA GLY A 96 7.40 -0.06 7.13
C GLY A 96 5.93 -0.07 7.54
N LEU A 97 5.09 0.70 6.85
CA LEU A 97 3.64 0.71 7.10
C LEU A 97 2.97 -0.62 6.74
N GLY A 98 3.38 -1.25 5.63
CA GLY A 98 2.85 -2.55 5.22
C GLY A 98 3.14 -3.65 6.24
N PHE A 99 4.32 -3.62 6.86
CA PHE A 99 4.75 -4.62 7.84
C PHE A 99 4.56 -4.18 9.30
N ALA A 100 3.98 -3.01 9.54
CA ALA A 100 3.63 -2.54 10.88
C ALA A 100 2.61 -3.46 11.56
N ASN A 101 2.61 -3.45 12.89
CA ASN A 101 1.66 -4.23 13.67
C ASN A 101 0.22 -3.75 13.41
N PRO A 102 -0.69 -4.60 12.87
CA PRO A 102 -2.06 -4.18 12.55
C PRO A 102 -2.88 -3.75 13.77
N ARG A 103 -2.44 -4.10 14.99
CA ARG A 103 -3.06 -3.66 16.24
C ARG A 103 -2.81 -2.20 16.56
N THR A 104 -1.71 -1.61 16.08
CA THR A 104 -1.34 -0.22 16.35
C THR A 104 -1.78 0.73 15.23
N VAL A 105 -1.94 0.23 14.02
CA VAL A 105 -2.35 1.03 12.86
C VAL A 105 -3.86 1.22 12.84
N ARG A 106 -4.31 2.47 12.91
CA ARG A 106 -5.71 2.86 12.67
C ARG A 106 -5.89 3.22 11.21
N VAL A 107 -6.83 2.55 10.53
CA VAL A 107 -7.15 2.83 9.14
C VAL A 107 -8.34 3.78 9.12
N ASN A 108 -8.13 5.00 8.64
CA ASN A 108 -9.20 5.99 8.52
C ASN A 108 -10.34 5.44 7.64
N GLY A 109 -11.58 5.62 8.10
CA GLY A 109 -12.76 5.10 7.42
C GLY A 109 -13.07 3.62 7.71
N VAL A 110 -12.22 2.90 8.45
CA VAL A 110 -12.52 1.54 8.93
C VAL A 110 -12.81 1.58 10.43
N ARG A 111 -14.01 1.13 10.82
CA ARG A 111 -14.41 1.08 12.24
C ARG A 111 -13.96 -0.25 12.84
N ASP A 112 -12.94 -0.20 13.70
CA ASP A 112 -12.46 -1.39 14.41
C ASP A 112 -13.61 -1.95 15.30
N PRO A 113 -13.97 -3.23 15.17
CA PRO A 113 -15.00 -3.86 16.00
C PRO A 113 -14.60 -3.85 17.48
N GLN A 114 -15.58 -3.66 18.36
CA GLN A 114 -15.40 -3.59 19.81
C GLN A 114 -15.97 -4.85 20.48
N GLY A 115 -15.42 -5.21 21.65
CA GLY A 115 -15.93 -6.34 22.45
C GLY A 115 -15.72 -7.72 21.81
N LEU A 116 -14.72 -7.86 20.93
CA LEU A 116 -14.31 -9.14 20.37
C LEU A 116 -13.67 -10.02 21.44
N ASP A 117 -13.92 -11.33 21.36
CA ASP A 117 -13.11 -12.30 22.10
C ASP A 117 -11.67 -12.35 21.52
N ALA A 118 -10.73 -12.98 22.25
CA ALA A 118 -9.33 -13.02 21.84
C ALA A 118 -9.12 -13.72 20.47
N GLN A 119 -9.91 -14.75 20.18
CA GLN A 119 -9.81 -15.52 18.95
C GLN A 119 -10.34 -14.73 17.74
N GLU A 120 -11.47 -14.03 17.92
CA GLU A 120 -12.09 -13.13 16.95
C GLU A 120 -11.19 -11.92 16.66
N ALA A 121 -10.56 -11.36 17.70
CA ALA A 121 -9.59 -10.28 17.55
C ALA A 121 -8.39 -10.70 16.71
N ASP A 122 -7.83 -11.90 16.96
CA ASP A 122 -6.69 -12.42 16.18
C ASP A 122 -7.05 -12.65 14.71
N ALA A 123 -8.24 -13.20 14.44
CA ALA A 123 -8.75 -13.36 13.08
C ALA A 123 -8.93 -11.99 12.38
N TYR A 124 -9.49 -11.01 13.08
CA TYR A 124 -9.64 -9.64 12.58
C TYR A 124 -8.29 -9.01 12.21
N TYR A 125 -7.32 -9.03 13.13
CA TYR A 125 -6.00 -8.43 12.91
C TYR A 125 -5.18 -9.16 11.85
N ALA A 126 -5.38 -10.47 11.67
CA ALA A 126 -4.77 -11.21 10.57
C ALA A 126 -5.26 -10.70 9.20
N VAL A 127 -6.57 -10.48 9.04
CA VAL A 127 -7.16 -9.93 7.81
C VAL A 127 -6.76 -8.47 7.61
N LYS A 128 -6.84 -7.64 8.65
CA LYS A 128 -6.38 -6.24 8.61
C LYS A 128 -4.90 -6.14 8.21
N GLY A 129 -4.05 -7.00 8.74
CA GLY A 129 -2.63 -7.06 8.38
C GLY A 129 -2.39 -7.47 6.92
N ARG A 130 -3.18 -8.40 6.38
CA ARG A 130 -3.12 -8.76 4.94
C ARG A 130 -3.54 -7.59 4.06
N PHE A 131 -4.63 -6.91 4.43
CA PHE A 131 -5.10 -5.72 3.74
C PHE A 131 -4.06 -4.60 3.72
N LEU A 132 -3.45 -4.30 4.88
CA LEU A 132 -2.39 -3.29 5.00
C LEU A 132 -1.19 -3.63 4.11
N ARG A 133 -0.68 -4.87 4.18
CA ARG A 133 0.43 -5.33 3.34
C ARG A 133 0.13 -5.21 1.86
N LEU A 134 -1.02 -5.71 1.41
CA LEU A 134 -1.40 -5.69 0.01
C LEU A 134 -1.52 -4.26 -0.51
N THR A 135 -2.22 -3.40 0.24
CA THR A 135 -2.41 -1.98 -0.13
C THR A 135 -1.07 -1.26 -0.19
N CYS A 136 -0.20 -1.43 0.82
CA CYS A 136 1.11 -0.80 0.82
C CYS A 136 2.01 -1.31 -0.31
N CYS A 137 1.97 -2.61 -0.64
CA CYS A 137 2.76 -3.15 -1.76
C CYS A 137 2.25 -2.68 -3.13
N LEU A 138 0.94 -2.48 -3.29
CA LEU A 138 0.37 -1.87 -4.50
C LEU A 138 0.78 -0.39 -4.63
N CYS A 139 0.69 0.38 -3.54
CA CYS A 139 1.16 1.75 -3.49
C CYS A 139 2.67 1.85 -3.76
N LEU A 140 3.46 0.95 -3.19
CA LEU A 140 4.91 0.84 -3.41
C LEU A 140 5.22 0.59 -4.88
N CYS A 141 4.57 -0.42 -5.47
CA CYS A 141 4.70 -0.74 -6.88
C CYS A 141 4.46 0.48 -7.73
N TRP A 142 3.31 1.12 -7.55
CA TRP A 142 2.96 2.30 -8.32
C TRP A 142 3.95 3.46 -8.13
N THR A 143 4.26 3.80 -6.88
CA THR A 143 5.10 4.96 -6.54
C THR A 143 6.51 4.79 -7.08
N ASN A 144 7.09 3.59 -6.98
CA ASN A 144 8.45 3.35 -7.47
C ASN A 144 8.51 3.35 -9.00
N TRP A 145 7.50 2.81 -9.68
CA TRP A 145 7.40 2.94 -11.13
C TRP A 145 7.27 4.39 -11.57
N LEU A 146 6.44 5.20 -10.89
CA LEU A 146 6.30 6.62 -11.17
C LEU A 146 7.62 7.36 -10.94
N LEU A 147 8.26 7.19 -9.77
CA LEU A 147 9.52 7.86 -9.45
C LEU A 147 10.62 7.50 -10.45
N CYS A 148 10.74 6.23 -10.85
CA CYS A 148 11.79 5.79 -11.76
C CYS A 148 11.54 6.19 -13.23
N LEU A 149 10.28 6.20 -13.68
CA LEU A 149 9.96 6.50 -15.08
C LEU A 149 9.72 7.99 -15.33
N LEU A 150 9.18 8.73 -14.37
CA LEU A 150 8.79 10.13 -14.57
C LEU A 150 9.97 11.02 -15.03
N PRO A 151 11.19 10.92 -14.49
CA PRO A 151 12.33 11.70 -14.99
C PRO A 151 12.66 11.39 -16.45
N ALA A 152 12.66 10.11 -16.84
CA ALA A 152 12.90 9.70 -18.22
C ALA A 152 11.79 10.22 -19.16
N LEU A 153 10.53 10.21 -18.70
CA LEU A 153 9.38 10.71 -19.45
C LEU A 153 9.37 12.23 -19.59
N LEU A 154 9.79 12.96 -18.54
CA LEU A 154 9.89 14.42 -18.52
C LEU A 154 11.09 14.96 -19.30
N ILE A 155 12.21 14.22 -19.36
CA ILE A 155 13.34 14.57 -20.23
C ILE A 155 13.00 14.25 -21.70
N ALA A 156 12.22 13.20 -21.95
CA ALA A 156 11.80 12.80 -23.29
C ALA A 156 10.60 13.59 -23.84
N THR A 157 10.34 14.82 -23.36
CA THR A 157 9.12 15.59 -23.67
C THR A 157 9.02 16.07 -25.13
N ARG A 158 8.63 15.13 -26.00
CA ARG A 158 7.42 15.18 -26.83
C ARG A 158 6.56 13.91 -26.65
N SER A 159 6.73 13.21 -25.53
CA SER A 159 6.19 11.86 -25.35
C SER A 159 4.81 11.84 -24.65
N PRO A 160 3.76 11.26 -25.27
CA PRO A 160 2.42 11.17 -24.66
C PRO A 160 2.36 10.25 -23.43
N TRP A 161 3.45 9.54 -23.13
CA TRP A 161 3.50 8.54 -22.07
C TRP A 161 3.38 9.13 -20.66
N ALA A 162 3.80 10.39 -20.42
CA ALA A 162 3.61 11.05 -19.12
C ALA A 162 2.12 11.21 -18.74
N LEU A 163 1.28 11.54 -19.71
CA LEU A 163 -0.18 11.60 -19.56
C LEU A 163 -0.76 10.21 -19.29
N VAL A 164 -0.27 9.18 -19.98
CA VAL A 164 -0.70 7.79 -19.74
C VAL A 164 -0.38 7.37 -18.31
N THR A 165 0.82 7.68 -17.79
CA THR A 165 1.18 7.37 -16.41
C THR A 165 0.27 8.10 -15.40
N LEU A 166 -0.05 9.37 -15.64
CA LEU A 166 -0.96 10.14 -14.78
C LEU A 166 -2.39 9.58 -14.82
N VAL A 167 -2.89 9.22 -16.00
CA VAL A 167 -4.24 8.66 -16.19
C VAL A 167 -4.38 7.31 -15.50
N LEU A 168 -3.35 6.47 -15.57
CA LEU A 168 -3.32 5.16 -14.89
C LEU A 168 -3.28 5.28 -13.35
N LEU A 169 -3.06 6.47 -12.80
CA LEU A 169 -3.14 6.74 -11.35
C LEU A 169 -4.60 6.68 -10.84
N ILE A 170 -5.56 7.02 -11.71
CA ILE A 170 -7.00 7.03 -11.39
C ILE A 170 -7.53 5.62 -11.05
N PRO A 171 -7.37 4.58 -11.89
CA PRO A 171 -7.86 3.25 -11.56
C PRO A 171 -7.18 2.64 -10.33
N LEU A 172 -5.92 3.01 -10.04
CA LEU A 172 -5.24 2.59 -8.81
C LEU A 172 -5.91 3.18 -7.56
N LEU A 173 -6.16 4.50 -7.55
CA LEU A 173 -6.86 5.16 -6.45
C LEU A 173 -8.28 4.58 -6.28
N VAL A 174 -9.01 4.41 -7.37
CA VAL A 174 -10.34 3.80 -7.36
C VAL A 174 -10.29 2.37 -6.81
N GLY A 175 -9.29 1.58 -7.20
CA GLY A 175 -9.04 0.25 -6.66
C GLY A 175 -8.82 0.27 -5.15
N ALA A 176 -7.96 1.17 -4.65
CA ALA A 176 -7.68 1.32 -3.23
C ALA A 176 -8.93 1.76 -2.42
N PHE A 177 -9.76 2.65 -2.97
CA PHE A 177 -11.02 3.03 -2.32
C PHE A 177 -12.02 1.87 -2.30
N ARG A 178 -12.12 1.10 -3.39
CA ARG A 178 -13.01 -0.07 -3.47
C ARG A 178 -12.58 -1.16 -2.49
N THR A 179 -11.29 -1.46 -2.38
CA THR A 179 -10.79 -2.45 -1.41
C THR A 179 -11.10 -2.04 0.03
N THR A 180 -10.97 -0.76 0.37
CA THR A 180 -11.36 -0.24 1.69
C THR A 180 -12.87 -0.44 1.95
N GLY A 181 -13.71 -0.22 0.94
CA GLY A 181 -15.15 -0.48 1.01
C GLY A 181 -15.47 -1.96 1.25
N HIS A 182 -14.83 -2.87 0.51
CA HIS A 182 -15.01 -4.32 0.70
C HIS A 182 -14.57 -4.79 2.10
N LEU A 183 -13.48 -4.24 2.64
CA LEU A 183 -13.07 -4.53 4.01
C LEU A 183 -14.14 -4.11 5.03
N ASN A 184 -14.70 -2.90 4.88
CA ASN A 184 -15.75 -2.39 5.76
C ASN A 184 -17.04 -3.22 5.70
N GLU A 185 -17.42 -3.68 4.52
CA GLU A 185 -18.58 -4.55 4.36
C GLU A 185 -18.33 -5.92 5.01
N TRP A 186 -17.16 -6.51 4.79
CA TRP A 186 -16.79 -7.77 5.43
C TRP A 186 -16.77 -7.66 6.95
N ILE A 187 -16.18 -6.60 7.52
CA ILE A 187 -16.17 -6.35 8.98
C ILE A 187 -17.60 -6.29 9.53
N ARG A 188 -18.49 -5.53 8.87
CA ARG A 188 -19.89 -5.38 9.31
C ARG A 188 -20.66 -6.69 9.30
N ARG A 189 -20.44 -7.53 8.28
CA ARG A 189 -21.10 -8.85 8.16
C ARG A 189 -20.54 -9.85 9.18
N ARG A 190 -19.22 -9.85 9.40
CA ARG A 190 -18.53 -10.83 10.25
C ARG A 190 -18.63 -10.50 11.74
N PHE A 191 -18.65 -9.22 12.08
CA PHE A 191 -18.65 -8.72 13.46
C PHE A 191 -19.82 -7.74 13.64
N PRO A 192 -21.08 -8.24 13.70
CA PRO A 192 -22.22 -7.37 13.93
C PRO A 192 -22.02 -6.63 15.26
N MET A 193 -22.22 -5.31 15.24
CA MET A 193 -22.11 -4.51 16.46
C MET A 193 -23.13 -5.06 17.45
N ARG A 194 -22.65 -5.60 18.57
CA ARG A 194 -23.53 -5.92 19.70
C ARG A 194 -24.19 -4.61 20.11
N ALA A 195 -25.53 -4.59 20.13
CA ALA A 195 -26.25 -3.45 20.67
C ALA A 195 -25.67 -3.16 22.06
N SER A 196 -25.21 -1.93 22.26
CA SER A 196 -24.77 -1.51 23.58
C SER A 196 -25.98 -1.67 24.53
N PRO A 197 -25.82 -2.37 25.66
CA PRO A 197 -26.90 -2.54 26.62
C PRO A 197 -27.38 -1.20 27.18
#